data_AF-A0A2A7N8K5-F1
#
_entry.id   AF-A0A2A7N8K5-F1
#
_cell.length_a   1.000
_cell.length_b   1.000
_cell.length_c   1.000
_cell.angle_alpha   90.00
_cell.angle_beta   90.00
_cell.angle_gamma   90.00
#
_symmetry.space_group_name_H-M   'P 1'
#
loop_
_entity.id
_entity.type
_entity.pdbx_description
1 polymer ?
#
loop_
_entity_poly.entity_id
_entity_poly.type
_entity_poly.pdbx_seq_one_letter_code
_entity_poly.pdbx_strand_id
1 'polypeptide(L)'
;MTVKVKTLPPLFFAGAAATAIALAPAAAAEPAPPCVNPDGTACEVAGPGGASGEVPGGVQGGAGPGGAAGSLPGGVFGEAGPGGASGCVPGFCTTIPAP
;
A
#
# COMPACT_ATOMS: atom_id res chain seq x y z
N MET A 1 49.08 -19.09 19.81
CA MET A 1 48.68 -18.12 18.78
C MET A 1 47.42 -17.41 19.26
N THR A 2 47.56 -16.19 19.76
CA THR A 2 46.50 -15.41 20.40
C THR A 2 45.87 -14.52 19.34
N VAL A 3 44.86 -15.03 18.63
CA VAL A 3 44.08 -14.21 17.69
C VAL A 3 43.12 -13.35 18.51
N LYS A 4 43.25 -12.05 18.30
CA LYS A 4 42.61 -10.95 19.02
C LYS A 4 41.08 -11.05 18.92
N VAL A 5 40.43 -11.58 19.95
CA VAL A 5 38.97 -11.64 20.14
C VAL A 5 38.41 -10.24 20.48
N LYS A 6 38.63 -9.26 19.61
CA LYS A 6 38.15 -7.87 19.82
C LYS A 6 37.48 -7.25 18.59
N THR A 7 37.38 -7.98 17.48
CA THR A 7 36.86 -7.46 16.20
C THR A 7 35.66 -8.26 15.66
N LEU A 8 35.11 -9.19 16.45
CA LEU A 8 33.95 -9.99 16.07
C LEU A 8 32.57 -9.28 16.21
N PRO A 9 32.33 -8.29 17.09
CA PRO A 9 31.02 -7.63 17.21
C PRO A 9 30.51 -6.88 15.96
N PRO A 10 31.33 -6.14 15.18
CA PRO A 10 30.81 -5.31 14.10
C PRO A 10 30.35 -6.12 12.87
N LEU A 11 30.86 -7.33 12.68
CA LEU A 11 30.47 -8.21 11.57
C LEU A 11 29.04 -8.76 11.73
N PHE A 12 28.58 -8.98 12.96
CA PHE A 12 27.20 -9.43 13.22
C PHE A 12 26.17 -8.31 13.03
N PHE A 13 26.51 -7.05 13.38
CA PHE A 13 25.62 -5.91 13.17
C PHE A 13 25.51 -5.49 11.69
N ALA A 14 26.59 -5.62 10.91
CA ALA A 14 26.56 -5.36 9.47
C ALA A 14 25.74 -6.40 8.69
N GLY A 15 25.77 -7.66 9.12
CA GLY A 15 24.97 -8.74 8.51
C GLY A 15 23.45 -8.53 8.66
N ALA A 16 23.00 -7.99 9.80
CA ALA A 16 21.58 -7.72 10.06
C ALA A 16 21.03 -6.53 9.25
N ALA A 17 21.86 -5.51 9.00
CA ALA A 17 21.44 -4.36 8.17
C ALA A 17 21.33 -4.72 6.68
N ALA A 18 22.18 -5.64 6.20
CA ALA A 18 22.15 -6.08 4.80
C ALA A 18 20.90 -6.90 4.46
N THR A 19 20.42 -7.74 5.37
CA THR A 19 19.16 -8.48 5.17
C THR A 19 17.95 -7.56 5.29
N ALA A 20 17.98 -6.53 6.13
CA ALA A 20 16.91 -5.53 6.20
C ALA A 20 16.73 -4.76 4.88
N ILE A 21 17.81 -4.43 4.16
CA ILE A 21 17.74 -3.76 2.85
C ILE A 21 17.41 -4.74 1.72
N ALA A 22 17.88 -5.99 1.82
CA ALA A 22 17.57 -7.03 0.82
C ALA A 22 16.12 -7.55 0.91
N LEU A 23 15.51 -7.52 2.10
CA LEU A 23 14.10 -7.85 2.32
C LEU A 23 13.20 -6.61 2.38
N ALA A 24 13.75 -5.39 2.33
CA ALA A 24 12.93 -4.17 2.24
C ALA A 24 11.99 -4.16 1.01
N PRO A 25 12.40 -4.64 -0.18
CA PRO A 25 11.48 -4.77 -1.31
C PRO A 25 10.45 -5.87 -1.07
N ALA A 26 10.84 -6.99 -0.44
CA ALA A 26 9.96 -8.11 -0.15
C ALA A 26 8.90 -7.75 0.92
N ALA A 27 9.25 -6.89 1.88
CA ALA A 27 8.31 -6.34 2.85
C ALA A 27 7.32 -5.32 2.23
N ALA A 28 7.58 -4.85 1.00
CA ALA A 28 6.68 -3.99 0.24
C ALA A 28 6.00 -4.72 -0.94
N ALA A 29 6.27 -6.01 -1.15
CA ALA A 29 5.80 -6.75 -2.33
C ALA A 29 5.24 -8.16 -2.06
N GLU A 30 5.52 -8.78 -0.90
CA GLU A 30 4.86 -10.03 -0.52
C GLU A 30 3.64 -9.73 0.37
N PRO A 31 2.43 -10.15 -0.03
CA PRO A 31 1.30 -10.23 0.88
C PRO A 31 1.71 -11.07 2.09
N ALA A 32 1.73 -10.45 3.27
CA ALA A 32 1.87 -11.15 4.53
C ALA A 32 0.79 -12.26 4.63
N PRO A 33 1.03 -13.36 5.39
CA PRO A 33 0.05 -14.42 5.65
C PRO A 33 -1.34 -13.84 5.97
N PRO A 34 -2.46 -14.53 5.62
CA PRO A 34 -3.76 -13.93 5.36
C PRO A 34 -4.08 -12.85 6.39
N CYS A 35 -3.87 -11.60 5.98
CA CYS A 35 -4.16 -10.44 6.79
C CYS A 35 -5.68 -10.29 6.76
N VAL A 36 -6.31 -10.66 7.87
CA VAL A 36 -7.74 -10.51 8.11
C VAL A 36 -7.91 -9.48 9.21
N ASN A 37 -8.74 -8.47 8.94
CA ASN A 37 -9.22 -7.54 9.94
C ASN A 37 -9.95 -8.31 11.05
N PRO A 38 -10.06 -7.75 12.28
CA PRO A 38 -10.73 -8.42 13.40
C PRO A 38 -12.20 -8.76 13.17
N ASP A 39 -12.83 -8.21 12.13
CA ASP A 39 -14.19 -8.49 11.68
C ASP A 39 -14.27 -9.59 10.59
N GLY A 40 -13.13 -10.16 10.17
CA GLY A 40 -13.04 -11.21 9.16
C GLY A 40 -12.95 -10.72 7.72
N THR A 41 -12.93 -9.40 7.48
CA THR A 41 -12.68 -8.84 6.14
C THR A 41 -11.19 -8.92 5.78
N ALA A 42 -10.86 -8.94 4.49
CA ALA A 42 -9.46 -8.92 4.05
C ALA A 42 -8.82 -7.57 4.42
N CYS A 43 -7.59 -7.57 4.94
CA CYS A 43 -6.84 -6.32 5.13
C CYS A 43 -6.51 -5.68 3.78
N GLU A 44 -6.22 -4.38 3.81
CA GLU A 44 -5.83 -3.63 2.62
C GLU A 44 -4.63 -4.30 1.94
N VAL A 45 -4.78 -4.57 0.64
CA VAL A 45 -3.78 -5.29 -0.16
C VAL A 45 -3.03 -4.26 -0.98
N ALA A 46 -1.71 -4.21 -0.83
CA ALA A 46 -0.81 -3.45 -1.70
C ALA A 46 0.11 -4.43 -2.43
N GLY A 47 0.26 -4.27 -3.74
CA GLY A 47 1.14 -5.07 -4.57
C GLY A 47 1.59 -4.33 -5.84
N PRO A 48 2.37 -4.99 -6.71
CA PRO A 48 2.93 -4.36 -7.91
C PRO A 48 1.89 -3.79 -8.87
N GLY A 49 0.67 -4.34 -8.84
CA GLY A 49 -0.46 -3.89 -9.65
C GLY A 49 -1.29 -2.78 -9.03
N GLY A 50 -0.97 -2.33 -7.81
CA GLY A 50 -1.74 -1.32 -7.10
C GLY A 50 -2.07 -1.69 -5.65
N ALA A 51 -2.82 -0.82 -4.99
CA ALA A 51 -3.33 -1.02 -3.64
C ALA A 51 -4.85 -0.85 -3.59
N SER A 52 -5.52 -1.58 -2.71
CA SER A 52 -6.95 -1.46 -2.45
C SER A 52 -7.25 -1.61 -0.97
N GLY A 53 -8.21 -0.84 -0.49
CA GLY A 53 -8.63 -0.84 0.90
C GLY A 53 -10.10 -0.50 1.05
N GLU A 54 -10.71 -1.13 2.05
CA GLU A 54 -12.08 -0.84 2.44
C GLU A 54 -12.21 -0.89 3.97
N VAL A 55 -12.91 0.10 4.50
CA VAL A 55 -13.36 0.09 5.89
C VAL A 55 -14.85 -0.29 5.88
N PRO A 56 -15.26 -1.35 6.58
CA PRO A 56 -16.67 -1.75 6.65
C PRO A 56 -17.55 -0.60 7.14
N GLY A 57 -18.58 -0.27 6.35
CA GLY A 57 -19.47 0.87 6.62
C GLY A 57 -18.83 2.25 6.44
N GLY A 58 -17.56 2.30 6.02
CA GLY A 58 -16.74 3.48 5.89
C GLY A 58 -16.26 3.67 4.45
N VAL A 59 -15.04 4.19 4.33
CA VAL A 59 -14.43 4.59 3.07
C VAL A 59 -13.96 3.37 2.29
N GLN A 60 -14.03 3.44 0.97
CA GLN A 60 -13.42 2.44 0.09
C GLN A 60 -12.54 3.15 -0.92
N GLY A 61 -11.49 2.49 -1.39
CA GLY A 61 -10.69 3.02 -2.48
C GLY A 61 -9.55 2.10 -2.91
N GLY A 62 -9.02 2.41 -4.08
CA GLY A 62 -7.87 1.72 -4.60
C GLY A 62 -7.18 2.53 -5.68
N ALA A 63 -5.92 2.19 -5.93
CA ALA A 63 -5.07 2.85 -6.91
C ALA A 63 -4.20 1.81 -7.62
N GLY A 64 -4.03 1.96 -8.92
CA GLY A 64 -3.12 1.15 -9.72
C GLY A 64 -2.60 1.93 -10.94
N PRO A 65 -1.89 1.26 -11.86
CA PRO A 65 -1.28 1.90 -13.03
C PRO A 65 -2.28 2.66 -13.93
N GLY A 66 -3.55 2.24 -13.92
CA GLY A 66 -4.62 2.86 -14.69
C GLY A 66 -5.31 4.04 -14.00
N GLY A 67 -4.95 4.38 -12.76
CA GLY A 67 -5.60 5.42 -11.98
C GLY A 67 -6.01 4.98 -10.58
N ALA A 68 -6.70 5.87 -9.88
CA ALA A 68 -7.22 5.66 -8.54
C ALA A 68 -8.71 5.99 -8.49
N ALA A 69 -9.44 5.29 -7.63
CA ALA A 69 -10.84 5.54 -7.35
C ALA A 69 -11.13 5.38 -5.86
N GLY A 70 -12.15 6.07 -5.37
CA GLY A 70 -12.59 5.96 -4.00
C GLY A 70 -14.00 6.46 -3.78
N SER A 71 -14.60 6.00 -2.70
CA SER A 71 -15.95 6.34 -2.28
C SER A 71 -16.03 6.49 -0.77
N LEU A 72 -16.98 7.31 -0.37
CA LEU A 72 -17.30 7.64 1.01
C LEU A 72 -18.80 7.38 1.23
N PRO A 73 -19.21 6.94 2.42
CA PRO A 73 -20.62 6.90 2.78
C PRO A 73 -21.26 8.28 2.62
N GLY A 74 -22.53 8.31 2.19
CA GLY A 74 -23.23 9.56 1.91
C GLY A 74 -23.12 10.05 0.46
N GLY A 75 -22.74 9.18 -0.49
CA GLY A 75 -22.87 9.46 -1.93
C GLY A 75 -21.72 10.28 -2.52
N VAL A 76 -20.58 10.30 -1.84
CA VAL A 76 -19.35 10.95 -2.29
C VAL A 76 -18.46 9.92 -2.97
N PHE A 77 -17.98 10.21 -4.18
CA PHE A 77 -17.03 9.34 -4.88
C PHE A 77 -16.19 10.13 -5.87
N GLY A 78 -15.07 9.54 -6.30
CA GLY A 78 -14.25 10.10 -7.35
C GLY A 78 -13.24 9.11 -7.89
N GLU A 79 -12.78 9.37 -9.10
CA GLU A 79 -11.80 8.57 -9.82
C GLU A 79 -10.90 9.48 -10.68
N ALA A 80 -9.66 9.07 -10.88
CA ALA A 80 -8.70 9.78 -11.69
C ALA A 80 -7.77 8.79 -12.37
N GLY A 81 -7.54 8.98 -13.68
CA GLY A 81 -6.64 8.16 -14.46
C GLY A 81 -6.11 8.91 -15.69
N PRO A 82 -5.42 8.20 -16.62
CA PRO A 82 -4.84 8.80 -17.82
C PRO A 82 -5.87 9.50 -18.73
N GLY A 83 -7.14 9.13 -18.65
CA GLY A 83 -8.23 9.75 -19.41
C GLY A 83 -8.81 11.02 -18.79
N GLY A 84 -8.36 11.41 -17.60
CA GLY A 84 -8.91 12.52 -16.83
C GLY A 84 -9.41 12.09 -15.45
N ALA A 85 -10.18 12.95 -14.81
CA ALA A 85 -10.74 12.72 -13.49
C ALA A 85 -12.23 13.04 -13.43
N SER A 86 -12.97 12.31 -12.61
CA SER A 86 -14.38 12.57 -12.33
C SER A 86 -14.63 12.46 -10.82
N GLY A 87 -15.70 13.12 -10.37
CA GLY A 87 -16.10 13.02 -8.98
C GLY A 87 -17.47 13.61 -8.74
N CYS A 88 -18.10 13.13 -7.67
CA CYS A 88 -19.40 13.55 -7.24
C CYS A 88 -19.47 13.74 -5.73
N VAL A 89 -20.31 14.69 -5.35
CA VAL A 89 -20.86 14.88 -4.01
C VAL A 89 -22.38 14.88 -4.15
N PRO A 90 -23.14 14.75 -3.05
CA PRO A 90 -24.59 14.89 -3.11
C PRO A 90 -25.02 16.20 -3.80
N GLY A 91 -25.76 16.05 -4.90
CA GLY A 91 -26.29 17.17 -5.67
C GLY A 91 -25.35 17.79 -6.70
N PHE A 92 -24.11 17.29 -6.84
CA PHE A 92 -23.18 17.81 -7.85
C PHE A 92 -22.15 16.78 -8.32
N CYS A 93 -21.95 16.72 -9.64
CA CYS A 93 -20.96 15.87 -10.28
C CYS A 93 -20.17 16.68 -11.30
N THR A 94 -18.89 16.36 -11.47
CA THR A 94 -18.04 16.97 -12.48
C THR A 94 -17.05 15.96 -13.06
N THR A 95 -16.64 16.22 -14.30
CA THR A 95 -15.63 15.45 -15.02
C THR A 95 -14.70 16.41 -15.73
N ILE A 96 -13.40 16.18 -15.60
CA ILE A 96 -12.33 16.91 -16.27
C ILE A 96 -11.60 15.90 -17.17
N PRO A 97 -11.75 15.97 -18.49
CA PRO A 97 -11.00 15.12 -19.41
C PRO A 97 -9.51 15.46 -19.40
N ALA A 98 -8.67 14.48 -19.75
CA ALA A 98 -7.25 14.71 -19.98
C ALA A 98 -7.01 15.72 -21.12
N PRO A 99 -5.90 16.49 -21.08
CA PRO A 99 -5.54 17.47 -22.11
C PRO A 99 -5.19 16.84 -23.46
#